data_AF-A0A9E5NJX0-F1
#
_entry.id   AF-A0A9E5NJX0-F1
#
_cell.length_a   1.000
_cell.length_b   1.000
_cell.length_c   1.000
_cell.angle_alpha   90.00
_cell.angle_beta   90.00
_cell.angle_gamma   90.00
#
_symmetry.space_group_name_H-M   'P 1'
#
loop_
_entity.id
_entity.type
_entity.pdbx_description
1 polymer ?
#
loop_
_entity_poly.entity_id
_entity_poly.type
_entity_poly.pdbx_seq_one_letter_code
_entity_poly.pdbx_strand_id
1 'polypeptide(L)'
;VEFIDGEVNAIRNGEPWQVATNFVIYDTSAETRGSLCSRYRRAHEALERADGSVSPEEAMAVLEDVSQSGALPTIWSAVYNMTSGDIEIVVGRQYHEVHRFKLEMRRE
;
A
#
# COMPACT_ATOMS: atom_id res chain seq x y z
N VAL A 1 -5.75 -10.53 4.04
CA VAL A 1 -5.87 -11.81 4.80
C VAL A 1 -4.90 -11.73 5.94
N GLU A 2 -5.34 -12.06 7.16
CA GLU A 2 -4.48 -12.16 8.35
C GLU A 2 -4.62 -13.56 8.93
N PHE A 3 -3.49 -14.18 9.33
CA PHE A 3 -3.48 -15.50 9.95
C PHE A 3 -3.27 -15.33 11.45
N ILE A 4 -4.29 -15.68 12.24
CA ILE A 4 -4.35 -15.38 13.68
C ILE A 4 -4.84 -16.65 14.38
N ASP A 5 -4.11 -17.10 15.40
CA ASP A 5 -4.48 -18.25 16.24
C ASP A 5 -4.85 -19.53 15.47
N GLY A 6 -4.15 -19.80 14.37
CA GLY A 6 -4.39 -20.98 13.54
C GLY A 6 -5.48 -20.81 12.48
N GLU A 7 -6.10 -19.63 12.41
CA GLU A 7 -7.23 -19.35 11.52
C GLU A 7 -6.89 -18.32 10.44
N VAL A 8 -7.43 -18.53 9.25
CA VAL A 8 -7.31 -17.60 8.12
C VAL A 8 -8.47 -16.61 8.16
N ASN A 9 -8.18 -15.36 8.45
CA ASN A 9 -9.15 -14.29 8.55
C ASN A 9 -9.12 -13.41 7.28
N ALA A 10 -10.19 -13.46 6.50
CA ALA A 10 -10.36 -12.67 5.29
C ALA A 10 -11.08 -11.35 5.59
N ILE A 11 -10.37 -10.23 5.48
CA ILE A 11 -10.92 -8.88 5.60
C ILE A 11 -11.27 -8.38 4.20
N ARG A 12 -12.57 -8.17 3.94
CA ARG A 12 -13.06 -7.55 2.71
C ARG A 12 -12.96 -6.03 2.80
N ASN A 13 -12.75 -5.38 1.68
CA ASN A 13 -12.77 -3.93 1.59
C ASN A 13 -14.20 -3.40 1.80
N GLY A 14 -14.34 -2.34 2.61
CA GLY A 14 -15.57 -1.54 2.68
C GLY A 14 -15.56 -0.39 1.68
N GLU A 15 -14.37 0.16 1.42
CA GLU A 15 -14.09 1.24 0.49
C GLU A 15 -13.55 0.68 -0.85
N PRO A 16 -13.46 1.48 -1.94
CA PRO A 16 -12.81 1.05 -3.18
C PRO A 16 -11.29 0.83 -3.04
N TRP A 17 -10.72 1.04 -1.86
CA TRP A 17 -9.32 0.76 -1.52
C TRP A 17 -9.17 -0.10 -0.26
N GLN A 18 -7.96 -0.59 -0.01
CA GLN A 18 -7.59 -1.28 1.22
C GLN A 18 -6.16 -0.91 1.63
N VAL A 19 -5.94 -0.72 2.93
CA VAL A 19 -4.61 -0.44 3.52
C VAL A 19 -4.29 -1.52 4.54
N ALA A 20 -3.04 -1.98 4.58
CA ALA A 20 -2.54 -2.85 5.63
C ALA A 20 -1.14 -2.45 6.07
N THR A 21 -0.87 -2.55 7.38
CA THR A 21 0.47 -2.32 7.95
C THR A 21 0.83 -3.43 8.93
N ASN A 22 1.44 -3.13 10.09
CA ASN A 22 1.96 -4.14 11.02
C ASN A 22 1.19 -4.14 12.35
N PHE A 23 -0.14 -4.12 12.28
CA PHE A 23 -1.05 -4.39 13.39
C PHE A 23 -2.21 -5.21 12.84
N VAL A 24 -2.97 -5.86 13.73
CA VAL A 24 -4.11 -6.69 13.36
C VAL A 24 -5.29 -5.81 12.94
N ILE A 25 -5.78 -5.95 11.71
CA ILE A 25 -6.94 -5.23 11.19
C ILE A 25 -8.23 -6.00 11.47
N TYR A 26 -8.16 -7.32 11.44
CA TYR A 26 -9.26 -8.20 11.82
C TYR A 26 -9.75 -7.85 13.23
N ASP A 27 -11.07 -7.72 13.39
CA ASP A 27 -11.71 -7.32 14.65
C ASP A 27 -11.30 -5.93 15.20
N THR A 28 -10.52 -5.14 14.45
CA THR A 28 -10.24 -3.74 14.79
C THR A 28 -11.20 -2.82 14.05
N SER A 29 -11.94 -1.99 14.81
CA SER A 29 -12.89 -1.02 14.28
C SER A 29 -12.22 0.01 13.36
N ALA A 30 -12.91 0.45 12.31
CA ALA A 30 -12.35 1.38 11.32
C ALA A 30 -11.87 2.69 11.98
N GLU A 31 -12.62 3.20 12.97
CA GLU A 31 -12.35 4.42 13.72
C GLU A 31 -11.03 4.34 14.52
N THR A 32 -10.64 3.13 14.92
CA THR A 32 -9.47 2.90 15.77
C THR A 32 -8.20 2.65 14.95
N ARG A 33 -8.32 2.10 13.73
CA ARG A 33 -7.15 1.70 12.91
C ARG A 33 -6.13 2.83 12.71
N GLY A 34 -6.62 4.05 12.48
CA GLY A 34 -5.76 5.22 12.27
C GLY A 34 -4.96 5.66 13.50
N SER A 35 -5.45 5.37 14.72
CA SER A 35 -4.73 5.72 15.95
C SER A 35 -3.62 4.72 16.30
N LEU A 36 -3.74 3.48 15.82
CA LEU A 36 -2.77 2.40 16.07
C LEU A 36 -1.47 2.55 15.27
N CYS A 37 -1.52 3.20 14.10
CA CYS A 37 -0.37 3.31 13.22
C CYS A 37 -0.44 4.56 12.33
N SER A 38 0.55 5.44 12.46
CA SER A 38 0.64 6.65 11.65
C SER A 38 0.78 6.37 10.15
N ARG A 39 1.49 5.29 9.76
CA ARG A 39 1.63 4.87 8.36
C ARG A 39 0.29 4.44 7.77
N TYR A 40 -0.49 3.66 8.53
CA TYR A 40 -1.83 3.27 8.11
C TYR A 40 -2.70 4.51 7.91
N ARG A 41 -2.73 5.40 8.89
CA ARG A 41 -3.54 6.62 8.83
C ARG A 41 -3.19 7.49 7.63
N ARG A 42 -1.91 7.76 7.40
CA ARG A 42 -1.43 8.56 6.26
C ARG A 42 -1.82 7.96 4.91
N ALA A 43 -1.57 6.66 4.72
CA ALA A 43 -1.96 5.98 3.49
C ALA A 43 -3.48 5.97 3.29
N HIS A 44 -4.26 5.75 4.37
CA HIS A 44 -5.71 5.77 4.32
C HIS A 44 -6.25 7.15 3.95
N GLU A 45 -5.81 8.21 4.63
CA GLU A 45 -6.19 9.60 4.36
C GLU A 45 -5.81 10.00 2.90
N ALA A 46 -4.71 9.47 2.37
CA ALA A 46 -4.32 9.74 0.98
C ALA A 46 -5.25 9.08 -0.04
N LEU A 47 -5.63 7.83 0.19
CA LEU A 47 -6.57 7.12 -0.67
C LEU A 47 -7.99 7.67 -0.55
N GLU A 48 -8.42 8.04 0.66
CA GLU A 48 -9.71 8.69 0.92
C GLU A 48 -9.85 10.01 0.17
N ARG A 49 -8.82 10.87 0.21
CA ARG A 49 -8.79 12.12 -0.56
C ARG A 49 -8.84 11.91 -2.08
N ALA A 50 -8.40 10.76 -2.56
CA ALA A 50 -8.39 10.40 -3.97
C ALA A 50 -9.60 9.54 -4.37
N ASP A 51 -10.54 9.29 -3.46
CA ASP A 51 -11.66 8.35 -3.65
C ASP A 51 -11.20 6.97 -4.17
N GLY A 52 -10.02 6.52 -3.71
CA GLY A 52 -9.36 5.28 -4.11
C GLY A 52 -8.71 5.29 -5.50
N SER A 53 -8.90 6.34 -6.29
CA SER A 53 -8.39 6.42 -7.66
C SER A 53 -7.09 7.22 -7.71
N VAL A 54 -5.97 6.53 -7.81
CA VAL A 54 -4.62 7.14 -7.84
C VAL A 54 -3.87 6.79 -9.12
N SER A 55 -3.11 7.75 -9.66
CA SER A 55 -2.11 7.50 -10.68
C SER A 55 -0.91 6.72 -10.12
N PRO A 56 -0.06 6.11 -10.96
CA PRO A 56 1.18 5.50 -10.50
C PRO A 56 2.07 6.45 -9.70
N GLU A 57 2.16 7.71 -10.14
CA GLU A 57 2.92 8.76 -9.47
C GLU A 57 2.32 9.12 -8.10
N GLU A 58 1.00 9.25 -8.02
CA GLU A 58 0.30 9.49 -6.75
C GLU A 58 0.45 8.32 -5.78
N ALA A 59 0.35 7.09 -6.27
CA ALA A 59 0.60 5.89 -5.47
C ALA A 59 2.05 5.86 -4.96
N MET A 60 3.02 6.23 -5.80
CA MET A 60 4.43 6.30 -5.38
C MET A 60 4.66 7.39 -4.32
N ALA A 61 3.97 8.54 -4.43
CA ALA A 61 4.01 9.59 -3.42
C ALA A 61 3.44 9.14 -2.07
N VAL A 62 2.38 8.31 -2.08
CA VAL A 62 1.87 7.67 -0.85
C VAL A 62 2.94 6.77 -0.22
N LEU A 63 3.62 5.96 -1.04
CA LEU A 63 4.69 5.07 -0.57
C LEU A 63 5.89 5.85 -0.01
N GLU A 64 6.24 6.99 -0.61
CA GLU A 64 7.27 7.89 -0.09
C GLU A 64 6.92 8.46 1.28
N ASP A 65 5.69 8.95 1.46
CA ASP A 65 5.21 9.55 2.71
C ASP A 65 5.20 8.55 3.87
N VAL A 66 4.92 7.27 3.59
CA VAL A 66 4.93 6.21 4.61
C VAL A 66 6.25 5.44 4.69
N SER A 67 7.27 5.84 3.93
CA SER A 67 8.57 5.18 3.93
C SER A 67 9.26 5.34 5.29
N GLN A 68 9.85 4.24 5.79
CA GLN A 68 10.54 4.23 7.07
C GLN A 68 12.03 4.51 6.87
N SER A 69 12.58 5.37 7.72
CA SER A 69 14.03 5.62 7.81
C SER A 69 14.59 5.05 9.11
N GLY A 70 15.91 5.14 9.33
CA GLY A 70 16.57 4.68 10.54
C GLY A 70 17.28 3.33 10.37
N ALA A 71 17.38 2.56 11.46
CA ALA A 71 18.17 1.32 11.51
C ALA A 71 17.63 0.20 10.62
N LEU A 72 16.32 0.20 10.36
CA LEU A 72 15.63 -0.76 9.49
C LEU A 72 14.77 0.02 8.47
N PRO A 73 15.39 0.61 7.43
CA PRO A 73 14.68 1.46 6.48
C PRO A 73 13.84 0.63 5.49
N THR A 74 12.88 1.29 4.83
CA THR A 74 12.20 0.72 3.65
C THR A 74 13.26 0.38 2.58
N ILE A 75 13.35 -0.90 2.19
CA ILE A 75 14.36 -1.36 1.23
C ILE A 75 13.88 -1.15 -0.21
N TRP A 76 12.59 -1.36 -0.48
CA TRP A 76 11.97 -1.07 -1.77
C TRP A 76 10.51 -0.63 -1.63
N SER A 77 9.99 0.03 -2.65
CA SER A 77 8.59 0.37 -2.85
C SER A 77 8.18 -0.05 -4.26
N ALA A 78 6.96 -0.55 -4.42
CA ALA A 78 6.48 -1.05 -5.70
C ALA A 78 5.04 -0.63 -5.96
N VAL A 79 4.76 -0.19 -7.18
CA VAL A 79 3.42 0.10 -7.69
C VAL A 79 3.16 -0.83 -8.88
N TYR A 80 2.01 -1.51 -8.87
CA TYR A 80 1.59 -2.43 -9.92
C TYR A 80 0.33 -1.89 -10.58
N ASN A 81 0.41 -1.54 -11.87
CA ASN A 81 -0.78 -1.25 -12.65
C ASN A 81 -1.35 -2.56 -13.20
N MET A 82 -2.44 -3.03 -12.58
CA MET A 82 -3.05 -4.31 -12.91
C MET A 82 -3.79 -4.32 -14.26
N THR A 83 -4.06 -3.15 -14.86
CA THR A 83 -4.72 -3.04 -16.17
C THR A 83 -3.68 -3.09 -17.29
N SER A 84 -2.60 -2.33 -17.15
CA SER A 84 -1.59 -2.20 -18.19
C SER A 84 -0.42 -3.18 -18.05
N GLY A 85 -0.20 -3.75 -16.87
CA GLY A 85 1.00 -4.52 -16.56
C GLY A 85 2.25 -3.68 -16.33
N ASP A 86 2.13 -2.34 -16.23
CA ASP A 86 3.26 -1.49 -15.84
C ASP A 86 3.61 -1.72 -14.36
N ILE A 87 4.90 -1.81 -14.07
CA ILE A 87 5.44 -2.01 -12.73
C ILE A 87 6.49 -0.92 -12.48
N GLU A 88 6.33 -0.19 -11.37
CA GLU A 88 7.29 0.82 -10.94
C GLU A 88 7.91 0.41 -9.62
N ILE A 89 9.24 0.43 -9.53
CA ILE A 89 10.00 0.03 -8.34
C ILE A 89 10.97 1.14 -7.97
N VAL A 90 10.96 1.53 -6.70
CA VAL A 90 11.99 2.37 -6.07
C VAL A 90 12.78 1.51 -5.11
N VAL A 91 14.10 1.61 -5.16
CA VAL A 91 15.02 0.90 -4.24
C VAL A 91 15.67 1.92 -3.30
N GLY A 92 15.90 1.54 -2.05
CA GLY A 92 16.65 2.35 -1.09
C GLY A 92 16.04 3.71 -0.76
N ARG A 93 14.72 3.87 -0.94
CA ARG A 93 13.98 5.14 -0.77
C ARG A 93 14.42 6.26 -1.72
N GLN A 94 15.07 5.92 -2.83
CA GLN A 94 15.45 6.89 -3.85
C GLN A 94 14.27 7.19 -4.77
N TYR A 95 13.24 7.88 -4.27
CA TYR A 95 12.00 8.16 -5.03
C TYR A 95 12.19 9.05 -6.28
N HIS A 96 13.38 9.63 -6.45
CA HIS A 96 13.79 10.32 -7.69
C HIS A 96 14.29 9.36 -8.79
N GLU A 97 14.52 8.09 -8.45
CA GLU A 97 14.99 7.05 -9.37
C GLU A 97 13.99 5.90 -9.38
N VAL A 98 13.05 5.95 -10.33
CA VAL A 98 12.00 4.95 -10.51
C VAL A 98 12.40 3.97 -11.61
N HIS A 99 12.60 2.71 -11.27
CA HIS A 99 12.81 1.63 -12.23
C HIS A 99 11.46 1.15 -12.77
N ARG A 100 11.31 1.14 -14.10
CA ARG A 100 10.06 0.79 -14.78
C ARG A 100 10.21 -0.54 -15.52
N PHE A 101 9.24 -1.42 -15.33
CA PHE A 101 9.16 -2.72 -16.00
C PHE A 101 7.77 -2.90 -16.62
N LYS A 102 7.68 -3.82 -17.59
CA LYS A 102 6.43 -4.20 -18.24
C LYS A 102 6.20 -5.69 -18.12
N LEU A 103 5.06 -6.06 -17.57
CA LEU A 103 4.53 -7.41 -17.65
C LEU A 103 3.61 -7.51 -18.87
N GLU A 104 3.89 -8.46 -19.76
CA GLU A 104 2.99 -8.77 -20.86
C GLU A 104 1.71 -9.39 -20.31
N MET A 105 0.62 -8.62 -20.38
CA MET A 105 -0.68 -9.06 -19.89
C MET A 105 -1.30 -10.04 -20.90
N ARG A 106 -1.77 -11.18 -20.39
CA ARG A 106 -2.55 -12.11 -21.22
C ARG A 106 -3.86 -11.44 -21.60
N ARG A 107 -4.20 -11.48 -22.89
CA ARG A 107 -5.54 -11.14 -23.35
C ARG A 107 -6.48 -12.26 -22.93
N GLU A 108 -7.61 -11.89 -22.32
CA GLU A 108 -8.73 -12.80 -22.05
C GLU A 108 -9.41 -13.23 -23.35
#